data_AF-A0A336KY80-F1
#
_entry.id   AF-A0A336KY80-F1
#
_cell.length_a   1.000
_cell.length_b   1.000
_cell.length_c   1.000
_cell.angle_alpha   90.00
_cell.angle_beta   90.00
_cell.angle_gamma   90.00
#
_symmetry.space_group_name_H-M   'P 1'
#
loop_
_entity.id
_entity.type
_entity.pdbx_description
1 polymer ?
#
loop_
_entity_poly.entity_id
_entity_poly.type
_entity_poly.pdbx_seq_one_letter_code
_entity_poly.pdbx_strand_id
1 'polypeptide(L)'
;MYEKVEIRNEIKSKDDGKTEKKEFVHRSLVDVQRLKLEKLMKNPEKPIIIPESRQERDFNASVPSFVRNVMGSSAGAGSGEFHVYRNLRRKEYARLKGIEEKSKREEADEAFNAKLEQNRREAEERTAKKREKRMKKKQHGASNKKPKVEEKKEWKPLSDDELLNEESDKDEKEEEKQNQKKNEEEQNVKSEDSSTKEPTETSADSINESESKSEKTT
;
A
#
# COMPACT_ATOMS: atom_id res chain seq x y z
N MET A 1 19.00 -0.76 -46.82
CA MET A 1 18.40 -2.09 -47.02
C MET A 1 18.63 -2.88 -45.75
N TYR A 2 17.59 -3.26 -45.01
CA TYR A 2 17.73 -4.03 -43.77
C TYR A 2 17.46 -5.50 -44.06
N GLU A 3 18.44 -6.34 -43.73
CA GLU A 3 18.43 -7.78 -43.96
C GLU A 3 17.47 -8.45 -42.97
N LYS A 4 16.45 -9.15 -43.49
CA LYS A 4 15.49 -9.92 -42.70
C LYS A 4 16.23 -11.09 -42.06
N VAL A 5 16.51 -11.00 -40.75
CA VAL A 5 17.01 -12.14 -39.98
C VAL A 5 15.85 -13.10 -39.71
N GLU A 6 15.61 -14.00 -40.65
CA GLU A 6 14.69 -15.13 -40.49
C GLU A 6 15.30 -16.16 -39.52
N ILE A 7 14.88 -16.14 -38.26
CA ILE A 7 15.23 -17.20 -37.31
C ILE A 7 14.41 -18.44 -37.68
N ARG A 8 14.98 -19.30 -38.54
CA ARG A 8 14.39 -20.59 -38.92
C ARG A 8 14.63 -21.61 -37.81
N ASN A 9 13.64 -21.83 -36.97
CA ASN A 9 13.55 -23.04 -36.15
C ASN A 9 12.76 -24.13 -36.92
N GLU A 10 13.36 -24.63 -38.00
CA GLU A 10 12.83 -25.75 -38.77
C GLU A 10 13.41 -27.07 -38.24
N ILE A 11 12.60 -27.85 -37.52
CA ILE A 11 12.87 -29.29 -37.35
C ILE A 11 12.10 -29.99 -38.46
N LYS A 12 12.81 -30.44 -39.49
CA LYS A 12 12.28 -31.30 -40.57
C LYS A 12 11.66 -32.55 -39.94
N SER A 13 10.33 -32.66 -39.96
CA SER A 13 9.67 -33.97 -39.90
C SER A 13 9.72 -34.59 -41.29
N LYS A 14 10.19 -35.83 -41.36
CA LYS A 14 10.02 -36.67 -42.54
C LYS A 14 8.53 -37.00 -42.67
N ASP A 15 8.06 -36.97 -43.90
CA ASP A 15 6.72 -37.31 -44.40
C ASP A 15 5.66 -36.19 -44.45
N ASP A 16 5.20 -36.01 -45.70
CA ASP A 16 3.97 -35.39 -46.20
C ASP A 16 3.70 -33.89 -45.97
N GLY A 17 4.25 -33.05 -46.87
CA GLY A 17 3.54 -32.02 -47.65
C GLY A 17 2.71 -30.92 -46.98
N LYS A 18 2.56 -30.90 -45.65
CA LYS A 18 1.83 -29.88 -44.89
C LYS A 18 2.77 -29.30 -43.85
N THR A 19 3.25 -28.08 -44.11
CA THR A 19 4.07 -27.33 -43.16
C THR A 19 3.18 -26.85 -42.01
N GLU A 20 2.94 -27.71 -41.03
CA GLU A 20 2.30 -27.31 -39.79
C GLU A 20 3.23 -26.34 -39.06
N LYS A 21 2.80 -25.08 -38.95
CA LYS A 21 3.53 -24.07 -38.18
C LYS A 21 3.47 -24.50 -36.71
N LYS A 22 4.53 -25.15 -36.22
CA LYS A 22 4.66 -25.51 -34.81
C LYS A 22 4.50 -24.26 -33.95
N GLU A 23 3.62 -24.33 -32.97
CA GLU A 23 3.39 -23.23 -32.03
C GLU A 23 4.69 -22.96 -31.26
N PHE A 24 5.20 -21.73 -31.37
CA PHE A 24 6.41 -21.32 -30.67
C PHE A 24 6.07 -21.13 -29.18
N VAL A 25 6.28 -22.17 -28.38
CA VAL A 25 6.14 -22.09 -26.91
C VAL A 25 7.20 -21.13 -26.35
N HIS A 26 6.84 -20.24 -25.45
CA HIS A 26 7.82 -19.33 -24.83
C HIS A 26 8.52 -20.03 -23.68
N ARG A 27 9.85 -20.01 -23.68
CA ARG A 27 10.66 -20.65 -22.62
C ARG A 27 11.24 -19.61 -21.67
N SER A 28 11.53 -18.40 -22.19
CA SER A 28 12.04 -17.26 -21.43
C SER A 28 11.07 -16.07 -21.42
N LEU A 29 11.19 -15.20 -20.41
CA LEU A 29 10.49 -13.91 -20.38
C LEU A 29 10.83 -13.03 -21.58
N VAL A 30 12.06 -13.15 -22.09
CA VAL A 30 12.53 -12.45 -23.29
C VAL A 30 11.74 -12.91 -24.52
N ASP A 31 11.41 -14.20 -24.63
CA ASP A 31 10.61 -14.75 -25.74
C ASP A 31 9.19 -14.20 -25.71
N VAL A 32 8.59 -14.07 -24.52
CA VAL A 32 7.26 -13.49 -24.33
C VAL A 32 7.25 -12.01 -24.73
N GLN A 33 8.28 -11.25 -24.34
CA GLN A 33 8.43 -9.84 -24.72
C GLN A 33 8.63 -9.69 -26.22
N ARG A 34 9.51 -10.50 -26.81
CA ARG A 34 9.76 -10.54 -28.26
C ARG A 34 8.47 -10.77 -29.03
N LEU A 35 7.65 -11.73 -28.62
CA LEU A 35 6.36 -12.00 -29.23
C LEU A 35 5.37 -10.83 -29.12
N LYS A 36 5.28 -10.19 -27.95
CA LYS A 36 4.44 -9.00 -27.76
C LYS A 36 4.91 -7.87 -28.68
N LEU A 37 6.22 -7.67 -28.79
CA LEU A 37 6.82 -6.65 -29.64
C LEU A 37 6.59 -6.95 -31.13
N GLU A 38 6.81 -8.19 -31.59
CA GLU A 38 6.50 -8.62 -32.95
C GLU A 38 5.00 -8.44 -33.26
N LYS A 39 4.10 -8.68 -32.30
CA LYS A 39 2.65 -8.45 -32.45
C LYS A 39 2.32 -6.95 -32.61
N LEU A 40 2.98 -6.08 -31.86
CA LEU A 40 2.81 -4.63 -31.95
C LEU A 40 3.38 -4.07 -33.27
N MET A 41 4.59 -4.51 -33.66
CA MET A 41 5.25 -4.04 -34.89
C MET A 41 4.61 -4.55 -36.19
N LYS A 42 3.78 -5.59 -36.14
CA LYS A 42 3.00 -6.05 -37.30
C LYS A 42 2.02 -4.99 -37.82
N ASN A 43 1.50 -4.12 -36.95
CA ASN A 43 0.53 -3.09 -37.30
C ASN A 43 0.88 -1.77 -36.58
N PRO A 44 1.88 -1.00 -37.07
CA PRO A 44 2.33 0.21 -36.39
C PRO A 44 1.31 1.35 -36.42
N GLU A 45 0.41 1.38 -37.42
CA GLU A 45 -0.64 2.40 -37.55
C GLU A 45 -1.80 2.24 -36.55
N LYS A 46 -1.91 1.10 -35.86
CA LYS A 46 -3.00 0.87 -34.91
C LYS A 46 -2.66 1.55 -33.57
N PRO A 47 -3.46 2.52 -33.10
CA PRO A 47 -3.21 3.15 -31.81
C PRO A 47 -3.36 2.12 -30.69
N ILE A 48 -2.39 2.13 -29.76
CA ILE A 48 -2.38 1.25 -28.59
C ILE A 48 -3.09 1.98 -27.45
N ILE A 49 -4.21 1.43 -26.97
CA ILE A 49 -4.93 1.94 -25.81
C ILE A 49 -4.28 1.33 -24.56
N ILE A 50 -3.56 2.16 -23.79
CA ILE A 50 -3.06 1.76 -22.48
C ILE A 50 -4.26 1.79 -21.52
N PRO A 51 -4.57 0.70 -20.80
CA PRO A 51 -5.66 0.71 -19.85
C PRO A 51 -5.35 1.71 -18.73
N GLU A 52 -6.32 2.55 -18.41
CA GLU A 52 -6.26 3.40 -17.22
C GLU A 52 -6.24 2.55 -15.94
N SER A 53 -5.73 3.13 -14.85
CA SER A 53 -5.77 2.46 -13.55
C SER A 53 -7.20 2.12 -13.16
N ARG A 54 -7.37 0.97 -12.51
CA ARG A 54 -8.69 0.54 -12.04
C ARG A 54 -9.19 1.56 -11.01
N GLN A 55 -10.25 2.27 -11.37
CA GLN A 55 -10.98 3.12 -10.43
C GLN A 55 -11.70 2.27 -9.39
N GLU A 56 -11.76 2.79 -8.18
CA GLU A 56 -12.55 2.16 -7.12
C GLU A 56 -14.04 2.24 -7.47
N ARG A 57 -14.81 1.27 -6.96
CA ARG A 57 -16.24 1.20 -7.29
C ARG A 57 -17.00 2.22 -6.45
N ASP A 58 -17.63 3.18 -7.13
CA ASP A 58 -18.51 4.16 -6.49
C ASP A 58 -19.90 3.59 -6.28
N PHE A 59 -20.17 3.10 -5.07
CA PHE A 59 -21.47 2.52 -4.73
C PHE A 59 -22.61 3.56 -4.76
N ASN A 60 -22.30 4.85 -4.53
CA ASN A 60 -23.28 5.94 -4.58
C ASN A 60 -23.71 6.26 -6.02
N ALA A 61 -22.84 6.08 -7.02
CA ALA A 61 -23.16 6.32 -8.42
C ALA A 61 -24.20 5.33 -8.97
N SER A 62 -24.35 4.17 -8.32
CA SER A 62 -25.34 3.16 -8.71
C SER A 62 -26.77 3.49 -8.28
N VAL A 63 -26.98 4.45 -7.38
CA VAL A 63 -28.30 4.80 -6.86
C VAL A 63 -28.97 5.81 -7.81
N PRO A 64 -30.11 5.48 -8.45
CA PRO A 64 -30.82 6.43 -9.29
C PRO A 64 -31.38 7.60 -8.48
N SER A 65 -31.35 8.82 -9.04
CA SER A 65 -31.89 10.01 -8.38
C SER A 65 -33.41 9.98 -8.19
N PHE A 66 -34.15 9.41 -9.15
CA PHE A 66 -35.60 9.34 -9.12
C PHE A 66 -36.09 7.91 -9.35
N VAL A 67 -36.89 7.42 -8.42
CA VAL A 67 -37.65 6.17 -8.57
C VAL A 67 -39.01 6.51 -9.17
N ARG A 68 -39.31 5.99 -10.35
CA ARG A 68 -40.54 6.30 -11.10
C ARG A 68 -41.74 5.45 -10.67
N ASN A 69 -41.48 4.28 -10.07
CA ASN A 69 -42.48 3.24 -9.84
C ASN A 69 -42.80 3.11 -8.34
N VAL A 70 -43.03 4.24 -7.67
CA VAL A 70 -43.38 4.26 -6.25
C VAL A 70 -44.89 4.05 -6.11
N MET A 71 -45.29 2.96 -5.45
CA MET A 71 -46.68 2.72 -5.11
C MET A 71 -47.08 3.62 -3.91
N GLY A 72 -48.36 3.97 -3.79
CA GLY A 72 -48.84 4.86 -2.73
C GLY A 72 -48.53 4.34 -1.32
N SER A 73 -48.29 5.25 -0.37
CA SER A 73 -47.83 4.89 0.98
C SER A 73 -48.79 4.01 1.79
N SER A 74 -50.09 4.03 1.46
CA SER A 74 -51.12 3.18 2.09
C SER A 74 -51.43 1.91 1.31
N ALA A 75 -50.77 1.67 0.18
CA ALA A 75 -50.96 0.45 -0.59
C ALA A 75 -50.35 -0.76 0.13
N GLY A 76 -50.98 -1.93 0.01
CA GLY A 76 -50.49 -3.17 0.59
C GLY A 76 -49.20 -3.70 -0.07
N ALA A 77 -48.57 -4.68 0.56
CA ALA A 77 -47.39 -5.34 0.01
C ALA A 77 -47.73 -6.09 -1.29
N GLY A 78 -47.09 -5.69 -2.40
CA GLY A 78 -47.21 -6.38 -3.68
C GLY A 78 -46.32 -7.62 -3.77
N SER A 79 -46.59 -8.51 -4.73
CA SER A 79 -45.80 -9.73 -4.96
C SER A 79 -44.33 -9.47 -5.36
N GLY A 80 -44.04 -8.30 -5.93
CA GLY A 80 -42.69 -7.89 -6.32
C GLY A 80 -41.87 -7.23 -5.20
N GLU A 81 -42.49 -6.81 -4.10
CA GLU A 81 -41.85 -5.99 -3.06
C GLU A 81 -40.71 -6.73 -2.37
N PHE A 82 -40.87 -8.05 -2.18
CA PHE A 82 -39.82 -8.90 -1.61
C PHE A 82 -38.52 -8.85 -2.42
N HIS A 83 -38.61 -8.87 -3.75
CA HIS A 83 -37.42 -8.81 -4.61
C HIS A 83 -36.80 -7.42 -4.64
N VAL A 84 -37.61 -6.36 -4.53
CA VAL A 84 -37.13 -4.99 -4.39
C VAL A 84 -36.29 -4.87 -3.12
N TYR A 85 -36.83 -5.25 -1.97
CA TYR A 85 -36.10 -5.25 -0.69
C TYR A 85 -34.83 -6.10 -0.75
N ARG A 86 -34.90 -7.33 -1.28
CA ARG A 86 -33.74 -8.22 -1.42
C ARG A 86 -32.61 -7.57 -2.21
N ASN A 87 -32.92 -6.91 -3.32
CA ASN A 87 -31.92 -6.25 -4.15
C ASN A 87 -31.37 -4.99 -3.46
N LEU A 88 -32.23 -4.19 -2.83
CA LEU A 88 -31.84 -2.99 -2.10
C LEU A 88 -30.92 -3.32 -0.93
N ARG A 89 -31.26 -4.34 -0.14
CA ARG A 89 -30.45 -4.80 1.01
C ARG A 89 -29.06 -5.26 0.58
N ARG A 90 -28.95 -6.02 -0.51
CA ARG A 90 -27.64 -6.43 -1.05
C ARG A 90 -26.80 -5.24 -1.50
N LYS A 91 -27.42 -4.26 -2.18
CA LYS A 91 -26.73 -3.02 -2.59
C LYS A 91 -26.25 -2.25 -1.37
N GLU A 92 -27.08 -2.15 -0.35
CA GLU A 92 -26.75 -1.43 0.88
C GLU A 92 -25.63 -2.12 1.68
N TYR A 93 -25.68 -3.45 1.81
CA TYR A 93 -24.59 -4.20 2.45
C TYR A 93 -23.27 -4.09 1.68
N ALA A 94 -23.32 -4.14 0.34
CA ALA A 94 -22.13 -3.91 -0.47
C ALA A 94 -21.58 -2.48 -0.29
N ARG A 95 -22.47 -1.48 -0.17
CA ARG A 95 -22.10 -0.08 0.09
C ARG A 95 -21.45 0.07 1.47
N LEU A 96 -22.08 -0.44 2.53
CA LEU A 96 -21.57 -0.37 3.90
C LEU A 96 -20.21 -1.07 4.02
N LYS A 97 -20.09 -2.28 3.47
CA LYS A 97 -18.83 -3.02 3.43
C LYS A 97 -17.74 -2.26 2.68
N GLY A 98 -18.07 -1.65 1.54
CA GLY A 98 -17.12 -0.84 0.78
C GLY A 98 -16.64 0.41 1.52
N ILE A 99 -17.50 1.04 2.33
CA ILE A 99 -17.13 2.18 3.16
C ILE A 99 -16.22 1.75 4.30
N GLU A 100 -16.56 0.65 4.98
CA GLU A 100 -15.74 0.12 6.08
C GLU A 100 -14.35 -0.32 5.58
N GLU A 101 -14.27 -0.99 4.43
CA GLU A 101 -13.00 -1.39 3.81
C GLU A 101 -12.14 -0.18 3.41
N LYS A 102 -12.75 0.90 2.90
CA LYS A 102 -12.04 2.15 2.59
C LYS A 102 -11.50 2.82 3.84
N SER A 103 -12.31 2.96 4.90
CA SER A 103 -11.88 3.54 6.18
C SER A 103 -10.67 2.79 6.75
N LYS A 104 -10.76 1.45 6.81
CA LYS A 104 -9.66 0.61 7.31
C LYS A 104 -8.38 0.74 6.49
N ARG A 105 -8.52 0.87 5.17
CA ARG A 105 -7.37 1.07 4.27
C ARG A 105 -6.74 2.45 4.45
N GLU A 106 -7.55 3.50 4.54
CA GLU A 106 -7.10 4.87 4.76
C GLU A 106 -6.36 4.97 6.12
N GLU A 107 -6.93 4.41 7.19
CA GLU A 107 -6.29 4.35 8.51
C GLU A 107 -4.93 3.64 8.48
N ALA A 108 -4.84 2.51 7.76
CA ALA A 108 -3.60 1.76 7.62
C ALA A 108 -2.54 2.52 6.79
N ASP A 109 -2.97 3.17 5.70
CA ASP A 109 -2.11 3.97 4.83
C ASP A 109 -1.58 5.21 5.58
N GLU A 110 -2.42 5.88 6.38
CA GLU A 110 -2.05 7.01 7.24
C GLU A 110 -1.04 6.59 8.31
N ALA A 111 -1.29 5.47 9.01
CA ALA A 111 -0.37 4.94 10.01
C ALA A 111 0.99 4.57 9.39
N PHE A 112 0.98 3.98 8.19
CA PHE A 112 2.20 3.65 7.46
C PHE A 112 2.99 4.90 7.06
N ASN A 113 2.31 5.91 6.50
CA ASN A 113 2.93 7.16 6.10
C ASN A 113 3.51 7.92 7.30
N ALA A 114 2.78 7.97 8.41
CA ALA A 114 3.26 8.56 9.66
C ALA A 114 4.54 7.87 10.15
N LYS A 115 4.58 6.53 10.13
CA LYS A 115 5.77 5.75 10.50
C LYS A 115 6.95 6.02 9.56
N LEU A 116 6.69 6.12 8.25
CA LEU A 116 7.72 6.43 7.26
C LEU A 116 8.32 7.82 7.47
N GLU A 117 7.47 8.81 7.75
CA GLU A 117 7.92 10.18 8.05
C GLU A 117 8.73 10.26 9.33
N GLN A 118 8.30 9.58 10.40
CA GLN A 118 9.05 9.53 11.67
C GLN A 118 10.43 8.93 11.45
N ASN A 119 10.52 7.77 10.77
CA ASN A 119 11.80 7.14 10.46
C ASN A 119 12.69 8.04 9.60
N ARG A 120 12.10 8.77 8.66
CA ARG A 120 12.83 9.74 7.82
C ARG A 120 13.37 10.90 8.66
N ARG A 121 12.56 11.49 9.54
CA ARG A 121 12.98 12.57 10.44
C ARG A 121 14.09 12.12 11.39
N GLU A 122 13.96 10.94 12.01
CA GLU A 122 14.99 10.37 12.87
C GLU A 122 16.32 10.15 12.13
N ALA A 123 16.26 9.65 10.89
CA ALA A 123 17.45 9.48 10.05
C ALA A 123 18.06 10.83 9.63
N GLU A 124 17.24 11.81 9.28
CA GLU A 124 17.69 13.17 8.94
C GLU A 124 18.32 13.88 10.14
N GLU A 125 17.77 13.76 11.34
CA GLU A 125 18.35 14.30 12.57
C GLU A 125 19.71 13.67 12.90
N ARG A 126 19.81 12.33 12.84
CA ARG A 126 21.08 11.62 13.08
C ARG A 126 22.14 12.02 12.05
N THR A 127 21.76 12.12 10.78
CA THR A 127 22.69 12.51 9.71
C THR A 127 23.06 14.00 9.77
N ALA A 128 22.14 14.88 10.16
CA ALA A 128 22.38 16.31 10.36
C ALA A 128 23.35 16.56 11.51
N LYS A 129 23.15 15.93 12.68
CA LYS A 129 24.07 15.98 13.83
C LYS A 129 25.49 15.56 13.41
N LYS A 130 25.63 14.41 12.73
CA LYS A 130 26.93 13.92 12.23
C LYS A 130 27.54 14.82 11.15
N ARG A 131 26.72 15.44 10.30
CA ARG A 131 27.17 16.41 9.29
C ARG A 131 27.68 17.69 9.93
N GLU A 132 26.97 18.22 10.92
CA GLU A 132 27.38 19.42 11.68
C GLU A 132 28.70 19.19 12.42
N LYS A 133 28.86 18.06 13.12
CA LYS A 133 30.12 17.66 13.77
C LYS A 133 31.29 17.68 12.76
N ARG A 134 31.11 17.09 11.57
CA ARG A 134 32.14 17.10 10.50
C ARG A 134 32.42 18.50 9.93
N MET A 135 31.39 19.33 9.75
CA MET A 135 31.56 20.69 9.26
C MET A 135 32.32 21.57 10.25
N LYS A 136 32.04 21.45 11.55
CA LYS A 136 32.82 22.13 12.61
C LYS A 136 34.29 21.67 12.59
N LYS A 137 34.56 20.35 12.55
CA LYS A 137 35.94 19.83 12.42
C LYS A 137 36.65 20.34 11.15
N LYS A 138 35.94 20.41 10.02
CA LYS A 138 36.49 20.97 8.77
C LYS A 138 36.79 22.46 8.89
N GLN A 139 35.92 23.25 9.51
CA GLN A 139 36.15 24.68 9.75
C GLN A 139 37.34 24.92 10.67
N HIS A 140 37.44 24.20 11.80
CA HIS A 140 38.60 24.28 12.72
C HIS A 140 39.91 23.82 12.05
N GLY A 141 39.86 22.72 11.27
CA GLY A 141 41.02 22.23 10.53
C GLY A 141 41.46 23.18 9.41
N ALA A 142 40.52 23.89 8.76
CA ALA A 142 40.82 24.91 7.76
C ALA A 142 41.34 26.22 8.39
N SER A 143 40.81 26.64 9.54
CA SER A 143 41.30 27.84 10.25
C SER A 143 42.71 27.66 10.81
N ASN A 144 43.09 26.43 11.15
CA ASN A 144 44.46 26.11 11.58
C ASN A 144 45.43 25.95 10.39
N LYS A 145 44.90 25.72 9.18
CA LYS A 145 45.65 25.71 7.92
C LYS A 145 45.46 27.03 7.17
N LYS A 146 45.74 28.17 7.82
CA LYS A 146 45.96 29.42 7.06
C LYS A 146 47.20 29.23 6.18
N PRO A 147 47.21 29.76 4.94
CA PRO A 147 48.35 29.61 4.05
C PRO A 147 49.55 30.33 4.66
N LYS A 148 50.49 29.55 5.20
CA LYS A 148 51.82 30.06 5.50
C LYS A 148 52.44 30.36 4.15
N VAL A 149 52.53 31.66 3.84
CA VAL A 149 53.38 32.20 2.78
C VAL A 149 54.75 31.50 2.90
N GLU A 150 55.23 31.05 1.75
CA GLU A 150 56.45 30.32 1.49
C GLU A 150 57.55 30.49 2.55
N GLU A 151 57.82 29.44 3.32
CA GLU A 151 59.19 29.07 3.63
C GLU A 151 59.27 27.59 4.03
N LYS A 152 60.16 26.89 3.32
CA LYS A 152 60.45 25.46 3.40
C LYS A 152 60.65 25.01 4.86
N LYS A 153 59.92 23.99 5.32
CA LYS A 153 60.43 23.04 6.32
C LYS A 153 59.61 21.76 6.44
N GLU A 154 60.37 20.72 6.76
CA GLU A 154 60.16 19.28 6.60
C GLU A 154 58.90 18.71 7.27
N TRP A 155 58.38 17.64 6.66
CA TRP A 155 57.26 16.83 7.15
C TRP A 155 57.59 16.09 8.45
N LYS A 156 56.76 16.28 9.48
CA LYS A 156 56.53 15.29 10.55
C LYS A 156 55.03 15.01 10.63
N PRO A 157 54.58 13.75 10.64
CA PRO A 157 53.16 13.44 10.81
C PRO A 157 52.76 13.71 12.27
N LEU A 158 51.86 14.67 12.47
CA LEU A 158 51.23 14.93 13.76
C LEU A 158 50.20 13.81 14.01
N SER A 159 50.37 13.05 15.09
CA SER A 159 49.51 11.92 15.45
C SER A 159 48.08 12.38 15.72
N ASP A 160 47.13 11.73 15.05
CA ASP A 160 45.69 11.99 15.05
C ASP A 160 44.96 11.37 16.27
N ASP A 161 45.72 10.97 17.31
CA ASP A 161 45.29 9.95 18.30
C ASP A 161 44.65 10.52 19.58
N GLU A 162 44.84 11.79 19.94
CA GLU A 162 44.42 12.29 21.27
C GLU A 162 43.05 12.99 21.33
N LEU A 163 42.32 13.14 20.22
CA LEU A 163 41.00 13.82 20.23
C LEU A 163 39.80 12.88 20.00
N LEU A 164 40.02 11.56 20.03
CA LEU A 164 38.98 10.55 19.77
C LEU A 164 38.33 9.99 21.05
N ASN A 165 38.86 10.28 22.24
CA ASN A 165 38.58 9.45 23.42
C ASN A 165 37.56 10.00 24.44
N GLU A 166 37.00 11.21 24.25
CA GLU A 166 36.04 11.78 25.23
C GLU A 166 34.58 11.86 24.75
N GLU A 167 34.28 11.62 23.47
CA GLU A 167 32.94 11.88 22.91
C GLU A 167 32.25 10.64 22.31
N SER A 168 32.92 9.48 22.30
CA SER A 168 32.31 8.18 21.94
C SER A 168 31.32 7.69 23.00
N ASP A 169 31.62 7.90 24.29
CA ASP A 169 30.86 7.38 25.42
C ASP A 169 29.50 8.07 25.67
N LYS A 170 29.26 9.23 25.06
CA LYS A 170 27.99 9.95 25.18
C LYS A 170 26.96 9.51 24.14
N ASP A 171 27.40 9.18 22.92
CA ASP A 171 26.51 8.78 21.83
C ASP A 171 25.96 7.35 22.07
N GLU A 172 26.71 6.42 22.69
CA GLU A 172 26.22 5.07 23.03
C GLU A 172 25.15 5.07 24.14
N LYS A 173 25.29 5.94 25.14
CA LYS A 173 24.34 6.04 26.26
C LYS A 173 23.01 6.68 25.88
N GLU A 174 22.96 7.51 24.84
CA GLU A 174 21.70 8.09 24.34
C GLU A 174 20.95 7.11 23.42
N GLU A 175 21.66 6.30 22.61
CA GLU A 175 21.02 5.27 21.77
C GLU A 175 20.42 4.12 22.61
N GLU A 176 21.06 3.70 23.72
CA GLU A 176 20.49 2.69 24.63
C GLU A 176 19.20 3.17 25.33
N LYS A 177 19.15 4.44 25.76
CA LYS A 177 17.97 5.00 26.44
C LYS A 177 16.77 5.18 25.51
N GLN A 178 16.99 5.45 24.22
CA GLN A 178 15.92 5.56 23.23
C GLN A 178 15.37 4.20 22.80
N ASN A 179 16.22 3.16 22.72
CA ASN A 179 15.80 1.79 22.41
C ASN A 179 14.99 1.14 23.55
N GLN A 180 15.29 1.43 24.82
CA GLN A 180 14.49 0.93 25.94
C GLN A 180 13.06 1.51 25.95
N LYS A 181 12.87 2.79 25.61
CA LYS A 181 11.54 3.42 25.55
C LYS A 181 10.68 2.92 24.39
N LYS A 182 11.25 2.67 23.21
CA LYS A 182 10.49 2.12 22.06
C LYS A 182 9.97 0.68 22.33
N ASN A 183 10.72 -0.13 23.08
CA ASN A 183 10.29 -1.48 23.46
C ASN A 183 9.14 -1.49 24.48
N GLU A 184 9.03 -0.50 25.36
CA GLU A 184 7.92 -0.38 26.31
C GLU A 184 6.61 0.06 25.65
N GLU A 185 6.66 0.92 24.62
CA GLU A 185 5.47 1.32 23.85
C GLU A 185 4.94 0.21 22.93
N GLU A 186 5.81 -0.59 22.28
CA GLU A 186 5.37 -1.71 21.43
C GLU A 186 4.73 -2.86 22.22
N GLN A 187 5.05 -3.02 23.51
CA GLN A 187 4.40 -4.03 24.37
C GLN A 187 3.03 -3.60 24.89
N ASN A 188 2.75 -2.30 25.00
CA ASN A 188 1.48 -1.79 25.53
C ASN A 188 0.35 -1.78 24.47
N VAL A 189 0.69 -1.61 23.19
CA VAL A 189 -0.31 -1.64 22.08
C VAL A 189 -0.84 -3.06 21.82
N LYS A 190 -0.12 -4.10 22.26
CA LYS A 190 -0.53 -5.51 22.04
C LYS A 190 -1.54 -6.05 23.08
N SER A 191 -1.77 -5.33 24.17
CA SER A 191 -2.66 -5.75 25.28
C SER A 191 -4.10 -5.27 25.16
N GLU A 192 -4.43 -4.34 24.24
CA GLU A 192 -5.79 -3.78 24.14
C GLU A 192 -6.69 -4.44 23.07
N ASP A 193 -6.14 -5.28 22.18
CA ASP A 193 -6.88 -5.89 21.04
C ASP A 193 -7.41 -7.32 21.29
N SER A 194 -7.54 -7.76 22.55
CA SER A 194 -8.02 -9.12 22.87
C SER A 194 -9.34 -9.18 23.66
N SER A 195 -10.22 -8.18 23.52
CA SER A 195 -11.53 -8.18 24.20
C SER A 195 -12.71 -7.81 23.29
N THR A 196 -12.96 -8.62 22.26
CA THR A 196 -14.29 -8.67 21.63
C THR A 196 -14.88 -10.06 21.82
N LYS A 197 -15.83 -10.15 22.78
CA LYS A 197 -16.63 -11.33 23.07
C LYS A 197 -17.55 -11.63 21.89
N GLU A 198 -17.50 -12.86 21.38
CA GLU A 198 -18.57 -13.44 20.58
C GLU A 198 -19.86 -13.61 21.42
N PRO A 199 -21.06 -13.36 20.87
CA PRO A 199 -22.29 -13.87 21.47
C PRO A 199 -22.64 -15.23 20.86
N THR A 200 -22.62 -16.26 21.70
CA THR A 200 -23.16 -17.59 21.44
C THR A 200 -24.69 -17.56 21.35
N GLU A 201 -25.24 -18.17 20.30
CA GLU A 201 -26.64 -18.53 20.18
C GLU A 201 -27.00 -19.63 21.19
N THR A 202 -28.07 -19.45 21.96
CA THR A 202 -29.20 -20.39 22.21
C THR A 202 -29.96 -19.96 23.48
N SER A 203 -31.23 -19.57 23.34
CA SER A 203 -32.38 -20.15 24.08
C SER A 203 -33.65 -19.36 23.79
N ALA A 204 -34.65 -20.07 23.27
CA ALA A 204 -36.04 -19.65 23.30
C ALA A 204 -36.57 -19.90 24.72
N ASP A 205 -37.30 -18.93 25.31
CA ASP A 205 -38.62 -19.23 25.89
C ASP A 205 -39.45 -17.99 26.28
N SER A 206 -40.76 -18.14 26.08
CA SER A 206 -41.90 -17.50 26.73
C SER A 206 -41.94 -15.99 26.99
N ILE A 207 -42.72 -15.24 26.20
CA ILE A 207 -43.38 -14.02 26.68
C ILE A 207 -44.82 -14.38 27.05
N ASN A 208 -45.09 -14.16 28.33
CA ASN A 208 -46.31 -14.47 29.05
C ASN A 208 -47.45 -13.52 28.67
N GLU A 209 -48.62 -14.12 28.53
CA GLU A 209 -49.92 -13.53 28.33
C GLU A 209 -50.35 -12.79 29.61
N SER A 210 -50.76 -11.52 29.50
CA SER A 210 -51.57 -10.88 30.56
C SER A 210 -52.48 -9.80 29.98
N GLU A 211 -53.76 -10.12 30.06
CA GLU A 211 -54.92 -9.27 29.77
C GLU A 211 -54.91 -8.00 30.66
N SER A 212 -55.30 -6.86 30.09
CA SER A 212 -56.03 -5.86 30.85
C SER A 212 -57.04 -5.09 29.96
N LYS A 213 -58.27 -5.57 30.08
CA LYS A 213 -59.55 -4.85 30.16
C LYS A 213 -59.77 -3.63 29.24
N SER A 214 -60.71 -3.86 28.33
CA SER A 214 -61.70 -2.92 27.81
C SER A 214 -62.13 -1.82 28.78
N GLU A 215 -62.01 -0.56 28.35
CA GLU A 215 -62.93 0.51 28.73
C GLU A 215 -63.47 1.19 27.47
N LYS A 216 -64.79 1.21 27.43
CA LYS A 216 -65.65 1.69 26.35
C LYS A 216 -66.03 3.12 26.73
N THR A 217 -65.59 4.12 25.97
CA THR A 217 -66.12 5.49 26.08
C THR A 217 -66.33 6.09 24.69
N THR A 218 -67.62 6.32 24.40
CA THR A 218 -68.23 7.22 23.39
C THR A 218 -67.79 7.16 21.95
#